data_AF-A0A7M3N1A0-F1
#
_entry.id   AF-A0A7M3N1A0-F1
#
_cell.length_a   1.000
_cell.length_b   1.000
_cell.length_c   1.000
_cell.angle_alpha   90.00
_cell.angle_beta   90.00
_cell.angle_gamma   90.00
#
_symmetry.space_group_name_H-M   'P 1'
#
loop_
_entity.id
_entity.type
_entity.pdbx_description
1 polymer ?
#
loop_
_entity_poly.entity_id
_entity_poly.type
_entity_poly.pdbx_seq_one_letter_code
_entity_poly.pdbx_strand_id
1 'polypeptide(L)'
;MVFDIFCKTASGKRFIIEMQKFYQTFFRERSLYYSTFAIQEQAVKGEWDFSLHPVYCISLLDFRLSYENISKEDYLHKVKLIETNSGKVFNDKLNFVYVEIPKFNKNLDELETNFDKWMYLLTRLEYLERLPEALQSKIFRKVMGIAEILKLEKTDRKAYEESLESRKICAGL
;
A
#
# COMPACT_ATOMS: atom_id res chain seq x y z
N MET A 1 -0.09 -6.45 -14.21
CA MET A 1 -0.22 -5.78 -12.90
C MET A 1 0.37 -4.42 -13.15
N VAL A 2 -0.40 -3.36 -12.90
CA VAL A 2 0.10 -1.99 -12.96
C VAL A 2 0.54 -1.69 -11.54
N PHE A 3 1.78 -1.23 -11.34
CA PHE A 3 2.22 -0.82 -10.01
C PHE A 3 1.59 0.53 -9.70
N ASP A 4 0.96 0.67 -8.53
CA ASP A 4 0.42 1.97 -8.13
C ASP A 4 1.55 2.95 -7.85
N ILE A 5 2.61 2.47 -7.17
CA ILE A 5 3.78 3.29 -6.86
C ILE A 5 5.05 2.44 -6.98
N PHE A 6 6.01 2.94 -7.74
CA PHE A 6 7.39 2.47 -7.72
C PHE A 6 8.30 3.63 -7.29
N CYS A 7 9.10 3.42 -6.24
CA CYS A 7 10.03 4.44 -5.78
C CYS A 7 11.40 3.88 -5.37
N LYS A 8 12.39 4.76 -5.38
CA LYS A 8 13.77 4.47 -5.04
C LYS A 8 14.21 5.41 -3.92
N THR A 9 14.89 4.89 -2.91
CA THR A 9 15.50 5.73 -1.87
C THR A 9 16.83 6.29 -2.36
N ALA A 10 17.33 7.33 -1.67
CA ALA A 10 18.68 7.85 -1.90
C ALA A 10 19.77 6.78 -1.71
N SER A 11 19.51 5.76 -0.89
CA SER A 11 20.41 4.62 -0.67
C SER A 11 20.23 3.48 -1.70
N GLY A 12 19.44 3.69 -2.75
CA GLY A 12 19.21 2.71 -3.83
C GLY A 12 18.18 1.61 -3.55
N LYS A 13 17.56 1.56 -2.36
CA LYS A 13 16.50 0.58 -2.05
C LYS A 13 15.29 0.86 -2.94
N ARG A 14 14.67 -0.20 -3.45
CA ARG A 14 13.53 -0.13 -4.37
C ARG A 14 12.27 -0.59 -3.67
N PHE A 15 11.19 0.15 -3.85
CA PHE A 15 9.89 -0.17 -3.28
C PHE A 15 8.86 -0.25 -4.41
N ILE A 16 8.17 -1.38 -4.46
CA ILE A 16 6.98 -1.59 -5.28
C ILE A 16 5.83 -1.61 -4.28
N ILE A 17 4.89 -0.68 -4.42
CA ILE A 17 3.70 -0.61 -3.57
C ILE A 17 2.48 -0.79 -4.46
N GLU A 18 1.61 -1.71 -4.05
CA GLU A 18 0.37 -2.02 -4.74
C GLU A 18 -0.78 -2.10 -3.74
N MET A 19 -1.94 -1.57 -4.14
CA MET A 19 -3.19 -1.68 -3.42
C MET A 19 -4.20 -2.45 -4.29
N GLN A 20 -4.73 -3.55 -3.77
CA GLN A 20 -5.67 -4.38 -4.50
C GLN A 20 -7.00 -4.52 -3.76
N LYS A 21 -8.07 -4.08 -4.41
CA LYS A 21 -9.44 -4.21 -3.88
C LYS A 21 -10.00 -5.62 -3.98
N PHE A 22 -9.66 -6.35 -5.05
CA PHE A 22 -10.23 -7.67 -5.34
C PHE A 22 -9.14 -8.72 -5.51
N TYR A 23 -9.43 -9.94 -5.03
CA TYR A 23 -8.57 -11.08 -5.25
C TYR A 23 -8.42 -11.35 -6.75
N GLN A 24 -7.19 -11.67 -7.15
CA GLN A 24 -6.88 -12.12 -8.50
C GLN A 24 -6.21 -13.49 -8.44
N THR A 25 -6.52 -14.34 -9.40
CA THR A 25 -5.85 -15.63 -9.54
C THR A 25 -4.34 -15.45 -9.70
N PHE A 26 -3.58 -16.40 -9.12
CA PHE A 26 -2.12 -16.42 -9.14
C PHE A 26 -1.45 -15.18 -8.54
N PHE A 27 -2.08 -14.57 -7.52
CA PHE A 27 -1.57 -13.34 -6.89
C PHE A 27 -0.10 -13.47 -6.43
N ARG A 28 0.28 -14.57 -5.75
CA ARG A 28 1.66 -14.77 -5.27
C ARG A 28 2.65 -14.92 -6.42
N GLU A 29 2.32 -15.74 -7.40
CA GLU A 29 3.16 -16.03 -8.56
C GLU A 29 3.38 -14.77 -9.38
N ARG A 30 2.34 -13.94 -9.52
CA ARG A 30 2.42 -12.65 -10.18
C ARG A 30 3.24 -11.66 -9.38
N SER A 31 3.01 -11.54 -8.08
CA SER A 31 3.80 -10.69 -7.18
C SER A 31 5.29 -11.03 -7.27
N LEU A 32 5.63 -12.32 -7.26
CA LEU A 32 6.99 -12.81 -7.48
C LEU A 32 7.52 -12.43 -8.87
N TYR A 33 6.79 -12.75 -9.93
CA TYR A 33 7.20 -12.44 -11.32
C TYR A 33 7.49 -10.95 -11.49
N TYR A 34 6.59 -10.07 -11.05
CA TYR A 34 6.75 -8.63 -11.23
C TYR A 34 7.87 -8.05 -10.36
N SER A 35 8.16 -8.64 -9.21
CA SER A 35 9.32 -8.24 -8.39
C SER A 35 10.65 -8.40 -9.14
N THR A 36 10.73 -9.36 -10.07
CA THR A 36 11.95 -9.62 -10.85
C THR A 36 12.32 -8.46 -11.76
N PHE A 37 11.37 -7.65 -12.22
CA PHE A 37 11.66 -6.50 -13.06
C PHE A 37 12.46 -5.43 -12.31
N ALA A 38 12.11 -5.16 -11.06
CA ALA A 38 12.89 -4.24 -10.22
C ALA A 38 14.29 -4.79 -9.88
N ILE A 39 14.50 -6.10 -9.95
CA ILE A 39 15.83 -6.73 -9.86
C ILE A 39 16.58 -6.57 -11.18
N GLN A 40 15.97 -6.93 -12.30
CA GLN A 40 16.60 -6.87 -13.63
C GLN A 40 17.01 -5.46 -14.02
N GLU A 41 16.21 -4.45 -13.69
CA GLU A 41 16.53 -3.04 -13.89
C GLU A 41 17.74 -2.53 -13.06
N GLN A 42 18.36 -3.36 -12.22
CA GLN A 42 19.63 -3.05 -11.54
C GLN A 42 20.86 -3.45 -12.35
N ALA A 43 20.69 -4.27 -13.40
CA ALA A 43 21.80 -4.70 -14.22
C ALA A 43 22.48 -3.51 -14.89
N VAL A 44 23.81 -3.54 -14.91
CA VAL A 44 24.65 -2.56 -15.61
C VAL A 44 25.31 -3.23 -16.82
N LYS A 45 25.63 -2.45 -17.85
CA LYS A 45 26.36 -2.97 -19.02
C LYS A 45 27.85 -3.14 -18.69
N GLY A 46 28.46 -4.19 -19.22
CA GLY A 46 29.89 -4.48 -19.02
C GLY A 46 30.12 -5.41 -17.84
N GLU A 47 31.25 -5.24 -17.15
CA GLU A 47 31.54 -6.00 -15.93
C GLU A 47 30.60 -5.56 -14.79
N TRP A 48 29.83 -6.52 -14.28
CA TRP A 48 28.89 -6.30 -13.19
C TRP A 48 29.18 -7.28 -12.05
N ASP A 49 29.24 -6.75 -10.83
CA ASP A 49 29.49 -7.51 -9.60
C ASP A 49 28.22 -8.15 -9.01
N PHE A 50 27.06 -7.98 -9.65
CA PHE A 50 25.76 -8.46 -9.18
C PHE A 50 25.36 -7.94 -7.79
N SER A 51 25.91 -6.79 -7.37
CA SER A 51 25.57 -6.15 -6.11
C SER A 51 24.18 -5.50 -6.17
N LEU A 52 23.16 -6.29 -5.83
CA LEU A 52 21.77 -5.84 -5.82
C LEU A 52 21.48 -4.97 -4.59
N HIS A 53 20.78 -3.86 -4.81
CA HIS A 53 20.00 -3.17 -3.80
C HIS A 53 18.72 -3.94 -3.46
N PRO A 54 18.28 -3.92 -2.19
CA PRO A 54 17.05 -4.55 -1.78
C PRO A 54 15.81 -4.00 -2.51
N VAL A 55 14.94 -4.93 -2.89
CA VAL A 55 13.60 -4.71 -3.42
C VAL A 55 12.58 -5.10 -2.34
N TYR A 56 11.63 -4.20 -2.08
CA TYR A 56 10.50 -4.40 -1.18
C TYR A 56 9.21 -4.34 -1.98
N CYS A 57 8.51 -5.46 -2.07
CA CYS A 57 7.17 -5.55 -2.64
C CYS A 57 6.15 -5.48 -1.51
N ILE A 58 5.43 -4.37 -1.41
CA ILE A 58 4.43 -4.11 -0.38
C ILE A 58 3.06 -4.15 -1.03
N SER A 59 2.24 -5.11 -0.64
CA SER A 59 0.88 -5.28 -1.16
C SER A 59 -0.14 -5.04 -0.04
N LEU A 60 -0.97 -4.02 -0.23
CA LEU A 60 -2.10 -3.67 0.61
C LEU A 60 -3.36 -4.32 0.01
N LEU A 61 -3.95 -5.28 0.73
CA LEU A 61 -4.97 -6.17 0.20
C LEU A 61 -6.30 -5.92 0.93
N ASP A 62 -7.35 -5.58 0.19
CA ASP A 62 -8.73 -5.50 0.69
C ASP A 62 -9.45 -6.87 0.61
N PHE A 63 -8.69 -7.95 0.71
CA PHE A 63 -9.19 -9.32 0.72
C PHE A 63 -8.28 -10.19 1.59
N ARG A 64 -8.79 -11.35 1.96
CA ARG A 64 -8.05 -12.32 2.77
C ARG A 64 -7.27 -13.29 1.90
N LEU A 65 -6.03 -13.57 2.28
CA LEU A 65 -5.22 -14.61 1.68
C LEU A 65 -5.64 -15.97 2.23
N SER A 66 -5.86 -16.94 1.35
CA SER A 66 -6.29 -18.29 1.70
C SER A 66 -5.21 -19.32 1.37
N TYR A 67 -4.02 -19.14 1.94
CA TYR A 67 -2.88 -20.03 1.74
C TYR A 67 -2.54 -20.79 3.03
N GLU A 68 -2.23 -22.07 2.91
CA GLU A 68 -1.96 -22.96 4.06
C GLU A 68 -0.74 -22.51 4.89
N ASN A 69 0.24 -21.88 4.24
CA ASN A 69 1.48 -21.43 4.84
C ASN A 69 1.41 -19.99 5.37
N ILE A 70 0.21 -19.41 5.51
CA ILE A 70 -0.03 -18.08 6.05
C ILE A 70 -0.97 -18.19 7.24
N SER A 71 -0.63 -17.47 8.32
CA SER A 71 -1.48 -17.35 9.52
C SER A 71 -2.86 -16.79 9.16
N LYS A 72 -3.91 -17.41 9.69
CA LYS A 72 -5.29 -16.98 9.43
C LYS A 72 -5.66 -15.74 10.27
N GLU A 73 -4.94 -15.55 11.36
CA GLU A 73 -5.16 -14.56 12.39
C GLU A 73 -4.36 -13.28 12.10
N ASP A 74 -3.12 -13.43 11.61
CA ASP A 74 -2.26 -12.29 11.32
C ASP A 74 -2.73 -11.55 10.06
N TYR A 75 -2.68 -10.22 10.15
CA TYR A 75 -2.97 -9.33 9.03
C TYR A 75 -1.70 -8.84 8.32
N LEU A 76 -0.52 -8.98 8.94
CA LEU A 76 0.76 -8.51 8.40
C LEU A 76 1.71 -9.69 8.20
N HIS A 77 2.06 -9.96 6.94
CA HIS A 77 2.95 -11.06 6.57
C HIS A 77 4.22 -10.52 5.96
N LYS A 78 5.36 -10.86 6.56
CA LYS A 78 6.68 -10.54 6.02
C LYS A 78 7.30 -11.82 5.49
N VAL A 79 7.51 -11.88 4.18
CA VAL A 79 8.01 -13.08 3.49
C VAL A 79 9.40 -12.82 2.93
N LYS A 80 10.31 -13.78 3.16
CA LYS A 80 11.73 -13.73 2.78
C LYS A 80 12.19 -15.07 2.24
N LEU A 81 13.30 -15.05 1.51
CA LEU A 81 14.03 -16.26 1.12
C LEU A 81 14.84 -16.77 2.31
N ILE A 82 14.61 -18.02 2.69
CA ILE A 82 15.25 -18.68 3.84
C ILE A 82 15.99 -19.94 3.43
N GLU A 83 17.01 -20.32 4.20
CA GLU A 83 17.60 -21.65 4.15
C GLU A 83 16.77 -22.57 5.05
N THR A 84 16.31 -23.70 4.51
CA THR A 84 15.22 -24.47 5.12
C THR A 84 15.63 -25.26 6.35
N ASN A 85 16.90 -25.65 6.50
CA ASN A 85 17.37 -26.42 7.65
C ASN A 85 17.58 -25.54 8.89
N SER A 86 18.13 -24.34 8.70
CA SER A 86 18.45 -23.39 9.76
C SER A 86 17.34 -22.37 10.03
N GLY A 87 16.41 -22.21 9.09
CA GLY A 87 15.37 -21.17 9.13
C GLY A 87 15.92 -19.75 8.99
N LYS A 88 17.21 -19.58 8.70
CA LYS A 88 17.85 -18.27 8.59
C LYS A 88 17.55 -17.64 7.24
N VAL A 89 17.48 -16.30 7.22
CA VAL A 89 17.37 -15.53 5.98
C VAL A 89 18.58 -15.82 5.10
N PHE A 90 18.33 -16.39 3.92
CA PHE A 90 19.36 -16.73 2.95
C PHE A 90 19.80 -15.48 2.17
N ASN A 91 18.85 -14.61 1.86
CA ASN A 91 19.09 -13.39 1.09
C ASN A 91 18.04 -12.32 1.45
N ASP A 92 18.47 -11.08 1.63
CA ASP A 92 17.62 -9.95 2.02
C ASP A 92 17.37 -8.96 0.88
N LYS A 93 17.71 -9.32 -0.36
CA LYS A 93 17.56 -8.48 -1.56
C LYS A 93 16.14 -8.51 -2.12
N LEU A 94 15.36 -9.54 -1.83
CA LEU A 94 13.97 -9.63 -2.24
C LEU A 94 13.09 -9.84 -1.00
N ASN A 95 12.20 -8.89 -0.74
CA ASN A 95 11.35 -8.88 0.44
C ASN A 95 9.90 -8.64 0.03
N PHE A 96 8.98 -9.43 0.56
CA PHE A 96 7.56 -9.20 0.38
C PHE A 96 6.90 -8.84 1.71
N VAL A 97 5.97 -7.89 1.66
CA VAL A 97 5.12 -7.51 2.77
C VAL A 97 3.68 -7.53 2.27
N TYR A 98 2.86 -8.43 2.82
CA TYR A 98 1.44 -8.48 2.53
C TYR A 98 0.67 -7.96 3.74
N VAL A 99 -0.27 -7.05 3.50
CA VAL A 99 -1.12 -6.48 4.53
C VAL A 99 -2.58 -6.74 4.17
N GLU A 100 -3.23 -7.63 4.91
CA GLU A 100 -4.66 -7.96 4.75
C GLU A 100 -5.51 -6.96 5.55
N ILE A 101 -5.90 -5.87 4.91
CA ILE A 101 -6.68 -4.77 5.51
C ILE A 101 -7.95 -5.25 6.24
N PRO A 102 -8.75 -6.21 5.71
CA PRO A 102 -9.97 -6.68 6.36
C PRO A 102 -9.76 -7.48 7.65
N LYS A 103 -8.52 -7.83 8.00
CA LYS A 103 -8.18 -8.49 9.27
C LYS A 103 -7.82 -7.49 10.38
N PHE A 104 -7.58 -6.22 10.04
CA PHE A 104 -7.31 -5.20 11.04
C PHE A 104 -8.58 -4.82 11.80
N ASN A 105 -8.60 -5.05 13.11
CA ASN A 105 -9.80 -4.96 13.95
C ASN A 105 -9.65 -4.04 15.18
N LYS A 106 -8.52 -3.34 15.33
CA LYS A 106 -8.32 -2.41 16.44
C LYS A 106 -9.35 -1.27 16.42
N ASN A 107 -9.80 -0.88 17.60
CA ASN A 107 -10.61 0.31 17.85
C ASN A 107 -9.74 1.56 18.00
N LEU A 108 -10.37 2.74 18.09
CA LEU A 108 -9.67 4.03 18.11
C LEU A 108 -8.74 4.21 19.31
N ASP A 109 -9.15 3.69 20.46
CA ASP A 109 -8.41 3.68 21.72
C ASP A 109 -7.22 2.71 21.72
N GLU A 110 -7.22 1.73 20.82
CA GLU A 110 -6.16 0.74 20.65
C GLU A 110 -5.10 1.16 19.60
N LEU A 111 -5.24 2.35 18.99
CA LEU A 111 -4.34 2.85 17.96
C LEU A 111 -3.07 3.46 18.57
N GLU A 112 -2.02 2.65 18.65
CA GLU A 112 -0.74 3.06 19.24
C GLU A 112 0.20 3.71 18.21
N THR A 113 0.21 3.21 16.97
CA THR A 113 1.19 3.61 15.95
C THR A 113 0.56 4.38 14.78
N ASN A 114 1.39 5.12 14.03
CA ASN A 114 0.95 5.72 12.76
C ASN A 114 0.49 4.67 11.75
N PHE A 115 1.05 3.47 11.81
CA PHE A 115 0.61 2.36 10.98
C PHE A 115 -0.81 1.91 11.37
N ASP A 116 -1.11 1.76 12.67
CA ASP A 116 -2.47 1.46 13.16
C ASP A 116 -3.48 2.51 12.67
N LYS A 117 -3.09 3.79 12.72
CA LYS A 117 -3.92 4.91 12.24
C LYS A 117 -4.24 4.82 10.75
N TRP A 118 -3.23 4.51 9.92
CA TRP A 118 -3.43 4.29 8.48
C TRP A 118 -4.31 3.07 8.21
N MET A 119 -4.08 1.96 8.92
CA MET A 119 -4.89 0.76 8.78
C MET A 119 -6.34 1.02 9.16
N TYR A 120 -6.59 1.65 10.31
CA TYR A 120 -7.94 2.04 10.74
C TYR A 120 -8.65 2.90 9.69
N LEU A 121 -7.95 3.90 9.15
CA LEU A 121 -8.49 4.76 8.11
C LEU A 121 -8.84 3.96 6.86
N LEU A 122 -7.91 3.14 6.34
CA LEU A 122 -8.11 2.37 5.11
C LEU A 122 -9.23 1.34 5.24
N THR A 123 -9.32 0.63 6.37
CA THR A 123 -10.39 -0.36 6.62
C THR A 123 -11.78 0.28 6.69
N ARG A 124 -11.89 1.55 7.08
CA ARG A 124 -13.17 2.22 7.35
C ARG A 124 -13.46 3.42 6.45
N LEU A 125 -12.59 3.72 5.48
CA LEU A 125 -12.64 4.95 4.67
C LEU A 125 -13.99 5.17 3.98
N GLU A 126 -14.62 4.09 3.52
CA GLU A 126 -15.92 4.13 2.85
C GLU A 126 -17.05 4.56 3.80
N TYR A 127 -16.95 4.23 5.10
CA TYR A 127 -17.98 4.50 6.10
C TYR A 127 -17.65 5.68 7.03
N LEU A 128 -16.44 6.23 6.94
CA LEU A 128 -16.05 7.41 7.71
C LEU A 128 -16.77 8.65 7.18
N GLU A 129 -17.68 9.18 7.99
CA GLU A 129 -18.34 10.49 7.75
C GLU A 129 -17.49 11.66 8.26
N ARG A 130 -16.73 11.45 9.33
CA ARG A 130 -15.82 12.44 9.93
C ARG A 130 -14.56 11.77 10.43
N LEU A 131 -13.45 12.51 10.43
CA LEU A 131 -12.20 12.05 11.04
C LEU A 131 -12.33 12.03 12.57
N PRO A 132 -12.07 10.88 13.21
CA PRO A 132 -11.85 10.82 14.65
C PRO A 132 -10.68 11.72 15.07
N GLU A 133 -10.70 12.19 16.31
CA GLU A 133 -9.67 13.07 16.86
C GLU A 133 -8.25 12.50 16.71
N ALA A 134 -8.10 11.20 16.96
CA ALA A 134 -6.85 10.46 16.80
C ALA A 134 -6.28 10.50 15.36
N LEU A 135 -7.11 10.81 14.36
CA LEU A 135 -6.79 10.85 12.93
C LEU A 135 -6.85 12.27 12.34
N GLN A 136 -6.70 13.32 13.16
CA GLN A 136 -6.79 14.71 12.68
C GLN A 136 -5.49 15.32 12.12
N SER A 137 -4.46 14.52 11.88
CA SER A 137 -3.23 15.03 11.28
C SER A 137 -3.49 15.61 9.88
N LYS A 138 -2.64 16.56 9.43
CA LYS A 138 -2.78 17.24 8.13
C LYS A 138 -2.92 16.27 6.97
N ILE A 139 -2.19 15.15 6.99
CA ILE A 139 -2.22 14.16 5.91
C ILE A 139 -3.55 13.41 5.88
N PHE A 140 -4.11 13.03 7.03
CA PHE A 140 -5.39 12.33 7.11
C PHE A 140 -6.55 13.23 6.67
N ARG A 141 -6.54 14.51 7.06
CA ARG A 141 -7.50 15.51 6.58
C ARG A 141 -7.47 15.63 5.05
N LYS A 142 -6.28 15.63 4.46
CA LYS A 142 -6.13 15.67 3.00
C LYS A 142 -6.72 14.42 2.33
N VAL A 143 -6.47 13.23 2.88
CA VAL A 143 -7.03 11.98 2.35
C VAL A 143 -8.56 11.99 2.40
N MET A 144 -9.14 12.42 3.52
CA MET A 144 -10.60 12.50 3.65
C MET A 144 -11.22 13.52 2.70
N GLY A 145 -10.61 14.69 2.52
CA GLY A 145 -11.08 15.65 1.53
C GLY A 145 -11.09 15.05 0.11
N ILE A 146 -10.07 14.28 -0.26
CA ILE A 146 -10.04 13.57 -1.55
C ILE A 146 -11.15 12.50 -1.61
N ALA A 147 -11.33 11.72 -0.55
CA ALA A 147 -12.35 10.67 -0.50
C ALA A 147 -13.79 11.23 -0.57
N GLU A 148 -14.06 12.34 0.10
CA GLU A 148 -15.33 13.07 0.03
C GLU A 148 -15.61 13.56 -1.39
N ILE A 149 -14.62 14.18 -2.06
CA ILE A 149 -14.74 14.61 -3.46
C ILE A 149 -15.07 13.43 -4.38
N LEU A 150 -14.38 12.29 -4.21
CA LEU A 150 -14.63 11.10 -5.04
C LEU A 150 -15.99 10.45 -4.76
N LYS A 151 -16.49 10.52 -3.51
CA LYS A 151 -17.88 10.10 -3.17
C LYS A 151 -18.89 11.04 -3.85
N LEU A 152 -18.64 12.34 -3.82
CA LEU A 152 -19.48 13.36 -4.48
C LEU A 152 -19.46 13.20 -6.00
N GLU A 153 -18.33 12.93 -6.65
CA GLU A 153 -18.28 12.67 -8.10
C GLU A 153 -19.12 11.47 -8.53
N LYS A 154 -19.33 10.47 -7.66
CA LYS A 154 -20.21 9.34 -7.94
C LYS A 154 -21.70 9.65 -7.78
N THR A 155 -22.05 10.70 -7.03
CA THR A 155 -23.45 11.03 -6.69
C THR A 155 -23.95 12.31 -7.36
N ASP A 156 -23.09 13.30 -7.62
CA ASP A 156 -23.44 14.60 -8.23
C ASP A 156 -22.20 15.32 -8.82
N ARG A 157 -21.56 14.73 -9.84
CA ARG A 157 -20.38 15.29 -10.52
C ARG A 157 -20.54 16.74 -11.00
N LYS A 158 -21.77 17.12 -11.38
CA LYS A 158 -22.06 18.39 -12.07
C LYS A 158 -22.06 19.61 -11.13
N ALA A 159 -22.68 19.49 -9.96
CA ALA A 159 -22.79 20.59 -9.00
C ALA A 159 -21.45 20.94 -8.32
N TYR A 160 -20.58 19.94 -8.14
CA TYR A 160 -19.26 20.17 -7.55
C TYR A 160 -18.29 20.84 -8.52
N GLU A 161 -18.27 20.43 -9.80
CA GLU A 161 -17.50 21.09 -10.87
C GLU A 161 -17.90 22.58 -10.99
N GLU A 162 -19.20 22.89 -10.97
CA GLU A 162 -19.73 24.27 -10.98
C GLU A 162 -19.31 25.07 -9.72
N SER A 163 -19.28 24.44 -8.54
CA SER A 163 -18.85 25.09 -7.29
C SER A 163 -17.34 25.36 -7.24
N LEU A 164 -16.53 24.48 -7.85
CA LEU A 164 -15.08 24.62 -7.93
C LEU A 164 -14.67 25.71 -8.93
N GLU A 165 -15.37 25.82 -10.06
CA GLU A 165 -15.19 26.95 -10.99
C GLU A 165 -15.60 28.28 -10.33
N SER A 166 -16.74 28.30 -9.62
CA SER A 166 -17.21 29.47 -8.88
C SER A 166 -16.20 29.92 -7.80
N ARG A 167 -15.57 28.97 -7.09
CA ARG A 167 -14.53 29.27 -6.09
C ARG A 167 -13.22 29.75 -6.71
N LYS A 168 -12.84 29.27 -7.89
CA LYS A 168 -11.68 29.78 -8.64
C LYS A 168 -11.91 31.20 -9.16
N ILE A 169 -13.16 31.54 -9.54
CA ILE A 169 -13.53 32.90 -9.98
C ILE A 169 -13.55 33.88 -8.80
N CYS A 170 -13.98 33.45 -7.60
CA CYS A 170 -13.97 34.31 -6.40
C CYS A 170 -12.59 34.46 -5.72
N ALA A 171 -11.64 33.58 -6.01
CA ALA A 171 -10.27 33.64 -5.45
C ALA A 171 -9.27 34.39 -6.38
N GLY A 172 -9.76 35.01 -7.46
CA GLY A 172 -8.98 35.87 -8.35
C GLY A 172 -8.96 37.34 -7.90
N LEU A 173 -8.16 37.61 -6.87
CA LEU A 173 -7.36 38.84 -6.68
C LEU A 173 -5.95 38.39 -6.27
#